data_AF-A0A3D0FQ97-F1
#
_entry.id   AF-A0A3D0FQ97-F1
#
_cell.length_a   1.000
_cell.length_b   1.000
_cell.length_c   1.000
_cell.angle_alpha   90.00
_cell.angle_beta   90.00
_cell.angle_gamma   90.00
#
_symmetry.space_group_name_H-M   'P 1'
#
loop_
_entity.id
_entity.type
_entity.pdbx_description
1 polymer ?
#
loop_
_entity_poly.entity_id
_entity_poly.type
_entity_poly.pdbx_seq_one_letter_code
_entity_poly.pdbx_strand_id
1 'polypeptide(L)' 'MISPDFVGHTIAVHNGNKFIPVYVTENMVGHKLGEFAPTRTFRGHSGNRK' A
#
# COMPACT_ATOMS: atom_id res chain seq x y z
N MET A 1 -0.36 10.86 -6.50
CA MET A 1 -1.81 11.10 -6.40
C MET A 1 -2.46 10.18 -7.40
N ILE A 2 -3.47 9.43 -6.98
CA ILE A 2 -4.19 8.50 -7.85
C ILE A 2 -5.17 9.31 -8.69
N SER A 3 -4.97 9.34 -10.00
CA SER A 3 -5.91 9.91 -10.97
C SER A 3 -7.11 8.98 -11.15
N PRO A 4 -8.33 9.50 -11.39
CA PRO A 4 -9.50 8.67 -11.72
C PRO A 4 -9.29 7.75 -12.93
N ASP A 5 -8.38 8.07 -13.84
CA ASP A 5 -8.06 7.24 -15.02
C ASP A 5 -7.49 5.85 -14.66
N PHE A 6 -6.94 5.72 -13.44
CA PHE A 6 -6.33 4.46 -12.98
C PHE A 6 -7.33 3.51 -12.31
N VAL A 7 -8.60 3.89 -12.16
CA VAL A 7 -9.64 3.03 -11.58
C VAL A 7 -9.82 1.79 -12.47
N GLY A 8 -9.93 0.61 -11.83
CA GLY A 8 -10.07 -0.66 -12.53
C GLY A 8 -8.76 -1.28 -13.02
N HIS A 9 -7.62 -0.62 -12.80
CA HIS A 9 -6.30 -1.16 -13.12
C HIS A 9 -5.62 -1.74 -11.89
N THR A 10 -4.81 -2.79 -12.12
CA THR A 10 -3.91 -3.34 -11.10
C THR A 10 -2.52 -2.74 -11.28
N ILE A 11 -2.07 -1.99 -10.28
CA ILE A 11 -0.75 -1.33 -10.29
C ILE A 11 0.18 -2.07 -9.35
N ALA A 12 1.38 -2.41 -9.83
CA ALA A 12 2.44 -2.96 -9.03
C ALA A 12 3.16 -1.85 -8.25
N VAL A 13 2.89 -1.72 -6.95
CA VAL A 13 3.49 -0.71 -6.08
C VAL A 13 4.69 -1.28 -5.32
N HIS A 14 5.85 -0.63 -5.40
CA HIS A 14 7.05 -1.07 -4.69
C HIS A 14 7.00 -0.65 -3.22
N ASN A 15 7.10 -1.60 -2.29
CA ASN A 15 7.09 -1.33 -0.85
C ASN A 15 8.48 -1.27 -0.19
N GLY A 16 9.55 -1.24 -1.00
CA GLY A 16 10.94 -1.25 -0.53
C GLY A 16 11.61 -2.63 -0.53
N ASN A 17 10.84 -3.71 -0.68
CA ASN A 17 11.36 -5.09 -0.80
C ASN A 17 10.80 -5.78 -2.05
N LYS A 18 9.47 -5.66 -2.28
CA LYS A 18 8.80 -6.28 -3.41
C LYS A 18 7.74 -5.37 -4.03
N PHE A 19 7.34 -5.71 -5.25
CA PHE A 19 6.17 -5.13 -5.89
C PHE A 19 4.91 -5.84 -5.41
N ILE A 20 3.98 -5.08 -4.85
CA ILE A 20 2.68 -5.56 -4.40
C ILE A 20 1.64 -5.12 -5.44
N PRO A 21 0.89 -6.05 -6.06
CA PRO A 21 -0.21 -5.68 -6.95
C PRO A 21 -1.36 -5.11 -6.12
N VAL A 22 -1.70 -3.84 -6.37
CA VAL A 22 -2.83 -3.15 -5.76
C VAL A 22 -3.86 -2.87 -6.85
N TYR A 23 -5.08 -3.36 -6.65
CA TYR A 23 -6.21 -3.04 -7.52
C TYR A 23 -6.83 -1.71 -7.10
N VAL A 24 -6.91 -0.76 -8.04
CA VAL A 24 -7.36 0.61 -7.76
C VAL A 24 -8.89 0.70 -7.86
N THR A 25 -9.51 1.16 -6.78
CA THR A 25 -10.96 1.45 -6.71
C THR A 25 -11.22 2.97 -6.68
N GLU A 26 -12.45 3.40 -6.99
CA GLU A 26 -12.82 4.83 -7.02
C GLU A 26 -12.57 5.56 -5.69
N ASN A 27 -12.75 4.85 -4.57
CA ASN A 27 -12.50 5.39 -3.24
C ASN A 27 -11.02 5.72 -2.96
N MET A 28 -10.09 5.27 -3.82
CA MET A 28 -8.66 5.55 -3.69
C MET A 28 -8.23 6.80 -4.47
N VAL A 29 -9.12 7.40 -5.27
CA VAL A 29 -8.82 8.61 -6.04
C VAL A 29 -8.47 9.76 -5.07
N GLY A 30 -7.38 10.49 -5.36
CA GLY A 30 -6.86 11.54 -4.48
C GLY A 30 -5.86 11.06 -3.42
N HIS A 31 -5.82 9.77 -3.10
CA HIS A 31 -4.81 9.19 -2.19
C HIS A 31 -3.45 8.95 -2.87
N LYS A 32 -2.45 8.56 -2.09
CA LYS A 32 -1.12 8.16 -2.61
C LYS A 32 -1.01 6.63 -2.65
N LEU A 33 -0.45 6.09 -3.73
CA LEU A 33 -0.22 4.64 -3.90
C LEU A 33 0.59 4.02 -2.75
N GLY A 34 1.49 4.79 -2.13
CA GLY A 34 2.30 4.33 -1.00
C GLY A 34 1.50 4.05 0.28
N GLU A 35 0.29 4.59 0.43
CA GLU A 35 -0.59 4.30 1.58
C GLU A 35 -1.12 2.85 1.54
N PHE A 36 -1.21 2.29 0.33
CA PHE A 36 -1.71 0.94 0.09
C PHE A 36 -0.61 -0.13 0.03
N ALA A 37 0.66 0.27 0.23
CA ALA A 37 1.81 -0.62 0.19
C ALA A 37 2.63 -0.51 1.49
N PRO A 38 2.37 -1.38 2.50
CA PRO A 38 3.05 -1.30 3.78
C PRO A 38 4.55 -1.56 3.63
N THR A 39 5.38 -0.64 4.11
CA THR A 39 6.85 -0.69 4.00
C THR A 39 7.54 -1.44 5.14
N ARG A 40 6.88 -1.56 6.29
CA ARG A 40 7.38 -2.28 7.48
C ARG A 40 6.28 -3.15 8.06
N THR A 41 6.59 -4.42 8.36
CA THR A 41 5.68 -5.30 9.11
C THR A 41 5.93 -5.10 10.60
N PHE A 42 5.02 -4.39 11.28
CA PHE A 42 5.08 -4.27 12.73
C PHE A 42 4.63 -5.60 13.38
N ARG A 43 5.54 -6.28 14.09
CA ARG A 43 5.26 -7.57 14.74
C ARG A 43 4.85 -7.44 16.22
N GLY A 44 4.68 -6.21 16.71
CA GLY A 44 4.48 -5.90 18.12
C GLY A 44 5.69 -5.20 18.73
N HIS A 45 5.49 -4.57 19.86
CA HIS A 45 6.59 -4.04 20.66
C HIS A 45 7.36 -5.22 21.28
N SER A 46 8.68 -5.19 21.21
CA SER A 46 9.57 -6.07 21.99
C SER A 46 9.52 -5.67 23.47
N GLY A 47 8.34 -5.75 24.08
CA GLY A 47 8.09 -5.37 25.47
C GLY A 47 7.90 -6.62 26.32
N ASN A 48 8.98 -7.04 26.98
CA ASN A 48 9.02 -7.90 28.16
C ASN A 48 8.08 -9.12 28.18
N ARG A 49 8.51 -10.26 27.61
CA ARG A 49 8.12 -11.57 28.14
C ARG A 49 8.94 -11.82 29.40
N LYS A 50 8.45 -11.35 30.56
CA LYS A 50 8.87 -11.84 31.88
C LYS A 50 7.70 -11.74 32.84
#